data_AF-A0A947PAK5-F1
#
_entry.id   AF-A0A947PAK5-F1
#
_cell.length_a   1.000
_cell.length_b   1.000
_cell.length_c   1.000
_cell.angle_alpha   90.00
_cell.angle_beta   90.00
_cell.angle_gamma   90.00
#
_symmetry.space_group_name_H-M   'P 1'
#
loop_
_entity.id
_entity.type
_entity.pdbx_description
1 polymer ?
#
loop_
_entity_poly.entity_id
_entity_poly.type
_entity_poly.pdbx_seq_one_letter_code
_entity_poly.pdbx_strand_id
1 'polypeptide(L)' 'MLVCDCNDVHFDAIKEAVMKHGDNIDAIMDETDAGTTCECCLEEECDKVELPLPLAIKRAMEELA' A
#
# COMPACT_ATOMS: atom_id res chain seq x y z
N MET A 1 5.44 -8.00 4.41
CA MET A 1 5.96 -7.60 3.09
C MET A 1 6.03 -6.09 3.09
N LEU A 2 7.20 -5.53 2.83
CA LEU A 2 7.41 -4.08 2.82
C LEU A 2 6.70 -3.47 1.60
N VAL A 3 5.80 -2.52 1.85
CA VAL A 3 5.04 -1.79 0.81
C VAL A 3 5.56 -0.38 0.60
N CYS A 4 6.03 0.30 1.65
CA CYS A 4 6.67 1.61 1.54
C CYS A 4 7.90 1.67 2.45
N ASP A 5 9.09 1.82 1.87
CA ASP A 5 10.34 1.95 2.61
C ASP A 5 10.44 3.31 3.35
N CYS A 6 10.00 4.41 2.71
CA CYS A 6 10.14 5.75 3.28
C CYS A 6 9.39 5.97 4.60
N ASN A 7 8.25 5.31 4.77
CA ASN A 7 7.37 5.44 5.93
C ASN A 7 7.19 4.11 6.69
N ASP A 8 8.06 3.12 6.44
CA ASP A 8 8.05 1.78 7.07
C ASP A 8 6.66 1.11 7.05
N VAL A 9 6.01 1.10 5.89
CA VAL A 9 4.63 0.59 5.75
C VAL A 9 4.61 -0.90 5.38
N HIS A 10 4.06 -1.65 6.31
CA HIS A 10 3.56 -3.04 6.31
C HIS A 10 2.44 -3.35 5.32
N PHE A 11 2.47 -4.48 4.58
CA PHE A 11 1.25 -5.04 3.96
C PHE A 11 0.08 -5.21 4.94
N ASP A 12 0.34 -5.54 6.21
CA ASP A 12 -0.72 -5.65 7.22
C ASP A 12 -1.43 -4.31 7.45
N ALA A 13 -0.69 -3.19 7.46
CA ALA A 13 -1.26 -1.85 7.55
C ALA A 13 -2.09 -1.51 6.30
N ILE A 14 -1.63 -1.90 5.11
CA ILE A 14 -2.42 -1.75 3.87
C ILE A 14 -3.70 -2.57 3.95
N LYS A 15 -3.64 -3.80 4.46
CA LYS A 15 -4.82 -4.65 4.60
C LYS A 15 -5.85 -4.05 5.56
N GLU A 16 -5.40 -3.49 6.68
CA GLU A 16 -6.27 -2.77 7.61
C GLU A 16 -6.92 -1.53 6.98
N ALA A 17 -6.16 -0.74 6.20
CA ALA A 17 -6.69 0.41 5.49
C ALA A 17 -7.70 -0.01 4.41
N VAL A 18 -7.41 -1.07 3.66
CA VAL A 18 -8.32 -1.65 2.67
C VAL A 18 -9.61 -2.16 3.31
N MET A 19 -9.57 -2.76 4.50
CA MET A 19 -10.79 -3.13 5.24
C MET A 19 -11.71 -1.93 5.54
N LYS A 20 -11.14 -0.74 5.71
CA LYS A 20 -11.88 0.49 6.03
C LYS A 20 -12.32 1.27 4.79
N HIS A 21 -11.46 1.30 3.77
CA HIS A 21 -11.56 2.21 2.63
C HIS A 21 -11.78 1.51 1.28
N GLY A 22 -11.75 0.18 1.24
CA GLY A 22 -11.87 -0.59 0.01
C GLY A 22 -10.65 -0.41 -0.88
N ASP A 23 -10.88 -0.10 -2.16
CA ASP A 23 -9.86 0.15 -3.17
C ASP A 23 -9.53 1.65 -3.35
N ASN A 24 -10.00 2.51 -2.44
CA ASN A 24 -9.73 3.93 -2.49
C ASN A 24 -8.26 4.24 -2.12
N ILE A 25 -7.41 4.30 -3.14
CA ILE A 25 -5.97 4.54 -2.98
C ILE A 25 -5.67 5.84 -2.23
N ASP A 26 -6.39 6.93 -2.52
CA ASP A 26 -6.15 8.23 -1.86
C ASP A 26 -6.39 8.12 -0.35
N ALA A 27 -7.49 7.48 0.06
CA ALA A 27 -7.79 7.26 1.48
C ALA A 27 -6.77 6.33 2.17
N ILE A 28 -6.25 5.34 1.44
CA ILE A 28 -5.22 4.43 1.96
C ILE A 28 -3.88 5.15 2.12
N MET A 29 -3.51 6.01 1.18
CA MET A 29 -2.32 6.86 1.28
C MET A 29 -2.44 7.83 2.46
N ASP A 30 -3.61 8.46 2.63
CA ASP A 30 -3.89 9.37 3.75
C ASP A 30 -3.84 8.65 5.12
N GLU A 31 -4.26 7.40 5.22
CA GLU A 31 -4.25 6.64 6.48
C GLU A 31 -2.86 6.04 6.81
N THR A 32 -2.11 5.61 5.80
CA THR A 32 -0.88 4.81 5.99
C THR A 32 0.41 5.58 5.72
N ASP A 33 0.32 6.80 5.19
CA ASP A 33 1.43 7.57 4.62
C ASP A 33 2.16 6.85 3.47
N ALA A 34 1.71 5.69 2.99
CA ALA A 34 2.33 5.04 1.85
C ALA A 34 2.19 5.94 0.60
N GLY A 35 3.26 6.08 -0.18
CA GLY A 35 3.22 6.86 -1.42
C GLY A 35 3.27 8.39 -1.24
N THR A 36 3.35 8.94 -0.02
CA THR A 36 3.33 10.39 0.20
C THR A 36 4.72 11.06 0.22
N THR A 37 5.80 10.27 0.30
CA THR A 37 7.18 10.80 0.45
C THR A 37 7.98 10.81 -0.86
N CYS A 38 8.26 9.64 -1.44
CA CYS A 38 9.05 9.53 -2.67
C CYS A 38 8.25 9.02 -3.86
N GLU A 39 6.99 8.64 -3.63
CA GLU A 39 6.05 8.11 -4.63
C GLU A 39 6.50 6.83 -5.35
N CYS A 40 7.71 6.30 -5.09
CA CYS A 40 8.24 5.09 -5.74
C CYS A 40 7.30 3.90 -5.61
N CYS A 41 6.75 3.63 -4.42
CA CYS A 41 5.87 2.49 -4.19
C CYS A 41 4.52 2.59 -4.92
N LEU A 42 4.20 3.71 -5.57
CA LEU A 42 3.04 3.83 -6.45
C LEU A 42 3.29 3.17 -7.82
N GLU A 43 4.56 3.00 -8.20
CA GLU A 43 4.96 2.36 -9.45
C GLU A 43 5.21 0.86 -9.24
N GLU A 44 4.83 0.04 -10.25
CA GLU A 44 5.02 -1.42 -10.17
C GLU A 44 6.49 -1.84 -10.17
N GLU A 45 7.40 -0.98 -10.66
CA GLU A 45 8.82 -1.28 -10.84
C GLU A 45 9.71 -0.71 -9.70
N CYS A 46 9.14 -0.40 -8.53
CA CYS A 46 9.91 0.12 -7.40
C CYS A 46 10.84 -0.94 -6.80
N ASP A 47 12.15 -0.68 -6.81
CA ASP A 47 13.21 -1.58 -6.34
C ASP A 47 13.43 -1.55 -4.81
N LYS A 48 12.73 -0.64 -4.10
CA LYS A 48 12.86 -0.45 -2.65
C LYS A 48 11.90 -1.30 -1.81
N VAL A 49 10.91 -1.93 -2.45
CA VAL A 49 9.78 -2.55 -1.76
C VAL A 49 9.54 -3.96 -2.29
N GLU A 50 8.99 -4.83 -1.45
CA GLU A 50 8.69 -6.21 -1.84
C GLU A 50 7.35 -6.30 -2.59
N LEU A 51 6.45 -5.36 -2.32
CA LEU A 51 5.13 -5.30 -2.93
C LEU A 51 4.68 -3.84 -3.10
N PRO A 52 4.66 -3.28 -4.32
CA PRO A 52 4.16 -1.94 -4.60
C PRO A 52 2.73 -1.72 -4.07
N LEU A 53 2.42 -0.48 -3.69
CA LEU A 53 1.14 -0.10 -3.08
C LEU A 53 -0.07 -0.52 -3.91
N PRO A 54 -0.15 -0.29 -5.24
CA PRO A 54 -1.31 -0.73 -6.02
C PRO A 54 -1.51 -2.26 -5.99
N LEU A 55 -0.41 -3.02 -6.02
CA LEU A 55 -0.45 -4.48 -5.95
C LEU A 55 -0.79 -4.97 -4.54
N ALA A 56 -0.34 -4.26 -3.51
CA ALA A 56 -0.73 -4.51 -2.12
C ALA A 56 -2.23 -4.31 -1.91
N ILE A 57 -2.80 -3.22 -2.43
CA ILE A 57 -4.24 -2.95 -2.37
C ILE A 57 -5.02 -4.05 -3.08
N LYS A 58 -4.64 -4.38 -4.32
CA LYS A 58 -5.29 -5.45 -5.09
C LYS A 58 -5.26 -6.79 -4.36
N ARG A 59 -4.10 -7.17 -3.83
CA ARG A 59 -3.95 -8.41 -3.06
C ARG A 59 -4.79 -8.40 -1.79
N ALA A 60 -4.83 -7.29 -1.06
CA ALA A 60 -5.66 -7.17 0.14
C ALA A 60 -7.14 -7.32 -0.19
N MET A 61 -7.62 -6.73 -1.29
CA MET A 61 -9.00 -6.92 -1.77
C MET A 61 -9.31 -8.39 -2.10
N GLU A 62 -8.38 -9.10 -2.74
CA GLU A 62 -8.53 -10.54 -3.03
C GLU A 62 -8.54 -11.41 -1.76
N GLU A 63 -7.77 -11.04 -0.72
CA GLU A 63 -7.75 -11.76 0.57
C GLU A 63 -8.96 -11.47 1.47
N LEU A 64 -9.73 -10.42 1.17
CA LEU A 64 -10.92 -10.00 1.94
C LEU A 64 -12.25 -10.38 1.29
N ALA A 65 -12.21 -10.79 0.02
CA ALA A 65 -13.36 -11.33 -0.73
C ALA A 65 -13.77 -12.73 -0.26
#